data_AF-A0A2H5QWC2-F1
#
_entry.id   AF-A0A2H5QWC2-F1
#
_cell.length_a   1.000
_cell.length_b   1.000
_cell.length_c   1.000
_cell.angle_alpha   90.00
_cell.angle_beta   90.00
_cell.angle_gamma   90.00
#
_symmetry.space_group_name_H-M   'P 1'
#
loop_
_entity.id
_entity.type
_entity.pdbx_description
1 polymer ?
#
loop_
_entity_poly.entity_id
_entity_poly.type
_entity_poly.pdbx_seq_one_letter_code
_entity_poly.pdbx_strand_id
1 'polypeptide(L)'
;MSSYGQKTKPGRQRLKRKEYILPGSEVIGKSGSILTYQKKKLEDLPAKCISRIISLTTPRDASRLALVCPAFRSAADSDSVWEKFLPSDYEGFISNSSLIDKKKKDLYFHLCRNPILFNNNTASFGLEQESGKKCYMAGAKWIYENSGISHRDCEMIPSSAGSRFPEVIELKLMSSLEIEARFGTTIFSPKTNYAAYFVFKFAEFREGPETSPIDFEVYFDGSHNGKKRREFLDPQLSQDRGNRWIEIKMGEFSIENGDEGTVVCRLSEPEPLSKRGTIIFQGIEVRPEYGR
;
A
#
# COMPACT_ATOMS: atom_id res chain seq x y z
N MET A 1 50.98 -27.46 49.58
CA MET A 1 50.87 -26.03 49.92
C MET A 1 51.46 -25.25 48.76
N SER A 2 50.60 -24.58 47.98
CA SER A 2 50.91 -24.04 46.66
C SER A 2 51.52 -22.63 46.75
N SER A 3 52.50 -22.41 45.90
CA SER A 3 53.30 -21.20 45.74
C SER A 3 52.56 -20.09 45.00
N TYR A 4 52.84 -18.85 45.39
CA TYR A 4 52.43 -17.61 44.75
C TYR A 4 52.94 -17.53 43.30
N GLY A 5 52.07 -17.15 42.37
CA GLY A 5 52.41 -16.80 41.00
C GLY A 5 51.47 -15.72 40.46
N GLN A 6 51.87 -14.46 40.59
CA GLN A 6 51.23 -13.32 39.91
C GLN A 6 51.43 -13.46 38.40
N LYS A 7 50.33 -13.58 37.63
CA LYS A 7 50.35 -13.45 36.16
C LYS A 7 49.91 -12.04 35.76
N THR A 8 50.81 -11.35 35.07
CA THR A 8 50.66 -10.02 34.48
C THR A 8 49.64 -10.04 33.33
N LYS A 9 48.82 -8.99 33.22
CA LYS A 9 47.79 -8.81 32.18
C LYS A 9 48.45 -8.51 30.82
N PRO A 10 47.91 -9.00 29.70
CA PRO A 10 48.43 -8.68 28.37
C PRO A 10 48.14 -7.21 28.01
N GLY A 11 49.18 -6.51 27.53
CA GLY A 11 49.13 -5.11 27.12
C GLY A 11 48.19 -4.88 25.93
N ARG A 12 47.38 -3.82 26.01
CA ARG A 12 46.56 -3.33 24.90
C ARG A 12 47.45 -2.91 23.72
N GLN A 13 47.39 -3.64 22.61
CA GLN A 13 47.92 -3.16 21.33
C GLN A 13 47.07 -1.98 20.85
N ARG A 14 47.71 -0.82 20.75
CA ARG A 14 47.14 0.42 20.25
C ARG A 14 46.93 0.27 18.74
N LEU A 15 45.68 0.12 18.30
CA LEU A 15 45.30 0.15 16.88
C LEU A 15 45.84 1.45 16.26
N LYS A 16 46.76 1.33 15.29
CA LYS A 16 47.25 2.46 14.52
C LYS A 16 46.07 3.09 13.77
N ARG A 17 45.89 4.40 13.97
CA ARG A 17 44.88 5.23 13.30
C ARG A 17 45.03 5.07 11.79
N LYS A 18 43.99 4.63 11.09
CA LYS A 18 43.94 4.64 9.62
C LYS A 18 44.14 6.10 9.17
N GLU A 19 45.25 6.38 8.49
CA GLU A 19 45.45 7.66 7.82
C GLU A 19 44.41 7.75 6.68
N TYR A 20 43.55 8.76 6.77
CA TYR A 20 42.61 9.08 5.69
C TYR A 20 43.39 9.87 4.63
N ILE A 21 43.64 9.24 3.49
CA ILE A 21 44.20 9.91 2.32
C ILE A 21 43.14 10.88 1.78
N LEU A 22 43.49 12.17 1.71
CA LEU A 22 42.58 13.22 1.24
C LEU A 22 42.36 13.10 -0.29
N PRO A 23 41.19 13.48 -0.81
CA PRO A 23 40.94 13.52 -2.26
C PRO A 23 41.96 14.45 -2.94
N GLY A 24 42.70 13.95 -3.93
CA GLY A 24 43.77 14.69 -4.63
C GLY A 24 45.19 14.42 -4.13
N SER A 25 45.38 13.51 -3.15
CA SER A 25 46.71 13.13 -2.70
C SER A 25 47.42 12.24 -3.73
N GLU A 26 48.63 12.60 -4.12
CA GLU A 26 49.53 11.74 -4.89
C GLU A 26 50.20 10.72 -3.96
N VAL A 27 50.05 9.44 -4.25
CA VAL A 27 50.81 8.38 -3.58
C VAL A 27 51.86 7.89 -4.55
N ILE A 28 53.13 8.19 -4.25
CA ILE A 28 54.27 7.75 -5.06
C ILE A 28 54.54 6.27 -4.71
N GLY A 29 54.22 5.37 -5.64
CA GLY A 29 54.58 3.96 -5.51
C GLY A 29 56.09 3.76 -5.55
N LYS A 30 56.59 2.66 -4.97
CA LYS A 30 58.03 2.29 -4.96
C LYS A 30 58.67 2.14 -6.36
N SER A 31 57.87 2.24 -7.43
CA SER A 31 58.30 2.18 -8.83
C SER A 31 58.09 3.49 -9.61
N GLY A 32 57.85 4.62 -8.95
CA GLY A 32 57.66 5.91 -9.62
C GLY A 32 56.33 6.08 -10.36
N SER A 33 55.38 5.16 -10.18
CA SER A 33 54.01 5.34 -10.65
C SER A 33 53.22 6.22 -9.68
N ILE A 34 52.71 7.35 -10.19
CA ILE A 34 51.74 8.20 -9.49
C ILE A 34 50.40 7.47 -9.53
N LEU A 35 49.97 6.90 -8.40
CA LEU A 35 48.61 6.41 -8.26
C LEU A 35 47.71 7.61 -7.93
N THR A 36 47.13 8.25 -8.95
CA THR A 36 46.09 9.25 -8.73
C THR A 36 44.82 8.55 -8.26
N TYR A 37 44.44 8.75 -7.01
CA TYR A 37 43.15 8.29 -6.51
C TYR A 37 42.05 9.18 -7.10
N GLN A 38 41.48 8.78 -8.24
CA GLN A 38 40.33 9.48 -8.81
C GLN A 38 39.08 9.14 -8.00
N LYS A 39 38.53 10.16 -7.33
CA LYS A 39 37.22 10.08 -6.69
C LYS A 39 36.16 9.92 -7.79
N LYS A 40 35.72 8.69 -8.04
CA LYS A 40 34.58 8.42 -8.93
C LYS A 40 33.29 8.84 -8.24
N LYS A 41 32.47 9.60 -8.95
CA LYS A 41 31.13 9.95 -8.51
C LYS A 41 30.13 8.90 -9.00
N LEU A 42 28.95 8.87 -8.40
CA LEU A 42 27.94 7.86 -8.76
C LEU A 42 27.39 8.11 -10.17
N GLU A 43 27.35 9.37 -10.61
CA GLU A 43 26.97 9.77 -11.96
C GLU A 43 27.99 9.37 -13.05
N ASP A 44 29.21 8.98 -12.68
CA ASP A 44 30.23 8.51 -13.63
C ASP A 44 30.06 7.01 -13.98
N LEU A 45 29.09 6.33 -13.37
CA LEU A 45 28.78 4.94 -13.67
C LEU A 45 28.09 4.82 -15.05
N PRO A 46 28.24 3.67 -15.75
CA PRO A 46 27.46 3.40 -16.95
C PRO A 46 25.96 3.52 -16.68
N ALA A 47 25.21 4.07 -17.63
CA ALA A 47 23.76 4.30 -17.49
C ALA A 47 23.00 3.05 -17.04
N LYS A 48 23.37 1.87 -17.57
CA LYS A 48 22.78 0.58 -17.16
C LYS A 48 22.98 0.26 -15.68
N CYS A 49 24.14 0.59 -15.11
CA CYS A 49 24.41 0.41 -13.68
C CYS A 49 23.56 1.37 -12.85
N ILE A 50 23.46 2.63 -13.27
CA ILE A 50 22.61 3.63 -12.60
C ILE A 50 21.13 3.18 -12.62
N SER A 51 20.59 2.83 -13.80
CA SER A 51 19.23 2.30 -13.92
C SER A 51 19.02 1.07 -13.06
N ARG A 52 20.00 0.14 -13.02
CA ARG A 52 19.89 -1.05 -12.17
C ARG A 52 19.80 -0.68 -10.68
N ILE A 53 20.63 0.25 -10.21
CA ILE A 53 20.59 0.74 -8.82
C ILE A 53 19.23 1.37 -8.53
N ILE A 54 18.75 2.28 -9.39
CA ILE A 54 17.47 2.96 -9.22
C ILE A 54 16.30 1.94 -9.21
N SER A 55 16.33 0.92 -10.06
CA SER A 55 15.30 -0.13 -10.11
C SER A 55 15.15 -0.96 -8.83
N LEU A 56 16.13 -0.88 -7.92
CA LEU A 56 16.11 -1.57 -6.61
C LEU A 56 15.63 -0.66 -5.48
N THR A 57 15.27 0.59 -5.79
CA THR A 57 14.72 1.57 -4.84
C THR A 57 13.19 1.62 -4.94
N THR A 58 12.56 2.66 -4.39
CA THR A 58 11.12 2.90 -4.56
C THR A 58 10.84 3.83 -5.75
N PRO A 59 9.62 3.81 -6.32
CA PRO A 59 9.17 4.81 -7.30
C PRO A 59 9.36 6.26 -6.84
N ARG A 60 9.13 6.51 -5.55
CA ARG A 60 9.39 7.79 -4.89
C ARG A 60 10.87 8.17 -4.94
N ASP A 61 11.77 7.25 -4.59
CA ASP A 61 13.21 7.51 -4.61
C ASP A 61 13.73 7.69 -6.03
N ALA A 62 13.26 6.89 -6.99
CA ALA A 62 13.57 7.07 -8.40
C ALA A 62 13.18 8.47 -8.91
N SER A 63 11.98 8.93 -8.53
CA SER A 63 11.50 10.27 -8.87
C SER A 63 12.37 11.37 -8.26
N ARG A 64 12.86 11.18 -7.01
CA ARG A 64 13.78 12.12 -6.35
C ARG A 64 15.16 12.11 -7.00
N LEU A 65 15.71 10.93 -7.31
CA LEU A 65 17.01 10.77 -7.97
C LEU A 65 17.01 11.41 -9.36
N ALA A 66 15.89 11.38 -10.08
CA ALA A 66 15.75 12.04 -11.38
C ALA A 66 15.96 13.58 -11.33
N LEU A 67 15.85 14.19 -10.15
CA LEU A 67 16.06 15.62 -9.95
C LEU A 67 17.52 15.99 -9.65
N VAL A 68 18.38 15.01 -9.34
CA VAL A 68 19.76 15.25 -8.90
C VAL A 68 20.66 15.69 -10.05
N CYS A 69 20.66 14.95 -11.16
CA CYS A 69 21.47 15.28 -12.35
C CYS A 69 20.91 14.63 -13.64
N PRO A 70 21.36 15.05 -14.84
CA PRO A 70 20.88 14.49 -16.11
C PRO A 70 21.09 12.98 -16.28
N ALA A 71 22.21 12.45 -15.78
CA ALA A 71 22.50 11.01 -15.84
C ALA A 71 21.47 10.21 -15.02
N PHE A 72 21.16 10.66 -13.79
CA PHE A 72 20.11 10.05 -12.98
C PHE A 72 18.72 10.24 -13.59
N ARG A 73 18.41 11.42 -14.17
CA ARG A 73 17.14 11.64 -14.85
C ARG A 73 16.91 10.64 -15.98
N SER A 74 17.87 10.53 -16.89
CA SER A 74 17.77 9.60 -18.01
C SER A 74 17.67 8.15 -17.55
N ALA A 75 18.38 7.77 -16.50
CA ALA A 75 18.34 6.42 -15.96
C ALA A 75 17.04 6.14 -15.18
N ALA A 76 16.52 7.10 -14.42
CA ALA A 76 15.29 6.98 -13.64
C ALA A 76 14.06 6.94 -14.54
N ASP A 77 14.07 7.62 -15.68
CA ASP A 77 12.95 7.67 -16.63
C ASP A 77 12.91 6.49 -17.60
N SER A 78 13.85 5.55 -17.52
CA SER A 78 13.91 4.42 -18.45
C SER A 78 12.87 3.35 -18.12
N ASP A 79 12.26 2.75 -19.15
CA ASP A 79 11.26 1.70 -18.98
C ASP A 79 11.79 0.50 -18.17
N SER A 80 13.08 0.16 -18.29
CA SER A 80 13.70 -0.92 -17.50
C SER A 80 13.66 -0.69 -15.98
N VAL A 81 13.57 0.57 -15.53
CA VAL A 81 13.40 0.93 -14.12
C VAL A 81 11.94 0.78 -13.73
N TRP A 82 11.03 1.41 -14.48
CA TRP A 82 9.60 1.42 -14.15
C TRP A 82 8.94 0.04 -14.31
N GLU A 83 9.47 -0.82 -15.19
CA GLU A 83 9.08 -2.23 -15.27
C GLU A 83 9.30 -2.97 -13.94
N LYS A 84 10.35 -2.61 -13.18
CA LYS A 84 10.61 -3.21 -11.85
C LYS A 84 9.70 -2.68 -10.75
N PHE A 85 9.04 -1.56 -10.98
CA PHE A 85 8.09 -0.96 -10.03
C PHE A 85 6.65 -1.40 -10.27
N LEU A 86 6.37 -1.98 -11.44
CA LEU A 86 5.09 -2.61 -11.72
C LEU A 86 5.05 -4.00 -11.06
N PRO A 87 3.90 -4.42 -10.50
CA PRO A 87 3.73 -5.79 -10.00
C PRO A 87 3.94 -6.79 -11.13
N SER A 88 4.54 -7.96 -10.89
CA SER A 88 4.88 -8.92 -11.96
C SER A 88 3.70 -9.43 -12.79
N ASP A 89 2.49 -9.36 -12.25
CA ASP A 89 1.24 -9.81 -12.85
C ASP A 89 0.39 -8.66 -13.43
N TYR A 90 0.93 -7.43 -13.50
CA TYR A 90 0.21 -6.26 -14.00
C TYR A 90 -0.33 -6.44 -15.43
N GLU A 91 0.38 -7.19 -16.27
CA GLU A 91 -0.01 -7.46 -17.66
C GLU A 91 -1.40 -8.09 -17.71
N GLY A 92 -1.71 -9.02 -16.80
CA GLY A 92 -3.03 -9.65 -16.71
C GLY A 92 -4.19 -8.66 -16.51
N PHE A 93 -3.93 -7.50 -15.91
CA PHE A 93 -4.94 -6.44 -15.72
C PHE A 93 -5.06 -5.51 -16.95
N ILE A 94 -4.04 -5.42 -17.79
CA ILE A 94 -4.00 -4.47 -18.91
C ILE A 94 -4.08 -5.12 -20.29
N SER A 95 -4.04 -6.45 -20.40
CA SER A 95 -4.02 -7.21 -21.67
C SER A 95 -5.12 -6.86 -22.68
N ASN A 96 -6.25 -6.31 -22.23
CA ASN A 96 -7.37 -5.92 -23.09
C ASN A 96 -7.61 -4.40 -23.12
N SER A 97 -6.62 -3.60 -22.72
CA SER A 97 -6.75 -2.16 -22.57
C SER A 97 -5.83 -1.40 -23.52
N SER A 98 -6.16 -0.15 -23.80
CA SER A 98 -5.28 0.78 -24.54
C SER A 98 -4.03 1.21 -23.74
N LEU A 99 -3.73 0.54 -22.63
CA LEU A 99 -2.62 0.86 -21.74
C LEU A 99 -1.33 0.10 -22.10
N ILE A 100 -1.41 -0.92 -22.95
CA ILE A 100 -0.28 -1.78 -23.33
C ILE A 100 0.85 -0.98 -23.99
N ASP A 101 0.50 -0.02 -24.85
CA ASP A 101 1.47 0.79 -25.61
C ASP A 101 2.03 1.97 -24.81
N LYS A 102 1.65 2.14 -23.55
CA LYS A 102 2.17 3.23 -22.71
C LYS A 102 3.59 2.95 -22.26
N LYS A 103 4.41 4.00 -22.19
CA LYS A 103 5.68 3.96 -21.46
C LYS A 103 5.42 3.49 -20.02
N LYS A 104 6.36 2.74 -19.44
CA LYS A 104 6.14 2.07 -18.14
C LYS A 104 5.94 3.07 -17.01
N LYS A 105 6.62 4.22 -17.07
CA LYS A 105 6.40 5.33 -16.14
C LYS A 105 4.98 5.89 -16.23
N ASP A 106 4.49 6.14 -17.44
CA ASP A 106 3.15 6.69 -17.67
C ASP A 106 2.07 5.67 -17.28
N LEU A 107 2.31 4.39 -17.57
CA LEU A 107 1.47 3.29 -17.13
C LEU A 107 1.38 3.23 -15.61
N TYR A 108 2.52 3.23 -14.91
CA TYR A 108 2.57 3.22 -13.45
C TYR A 108 1.70 4.34 -12.86
N PHE A 109 1.92 5.57 -13.34
CA PHE A 109 1.20 6.75 -12.88
C PHE A 109 -0.28 6.77 -13.28
N HIS A 110 -0.64 6.09 -14.36
CA HIS A 110 -2.02 5.85 -14.73
C HIS A 110 -2.69 4.91 -13.71
N LEU A 111 -2.06 3.78 -13.36
CA LEU A 111 -2.55 2.81 -12.37
C LEU A 111 -2.69 3.39 -10.95
N CYS A 112 -1.87 4.39 -10.60
CA CYS A 112 -2.01 5.10 -9.32
C CYS A 112 -3.26 5.99 -9.26
N ARG A 113 -3.67 6.58 -10.40
CA ARG A 113 -4.74 7.58 -10.45
C ARG A 113 -6.07 7.03 -10.94
N ASN A 114 -6.02 6.00 -11.76
CA ASN A 114 -7.17 5.40 -12.43
C ASN A 114 -7.14 3.89 -12.18
N PRO A 115 -7.68 3.43 -11.03
CA PRO A 115 -7.80 2.01 -10.76
C PRO A 115 -8.58 1.31 -11.87
N ILE A 116 -8.07 0.16 -12.32
CA ILE A 116 -8.68 -0.65 -13.37
C ILE A 116 -9.76 -1.51 -12.75
N LEU A 117 -10.92 -1.54 -13.39
CA LEU A 117 -12.01 -2.44 -13.03
C LEU A 117 -11.77 -3.83 -13.60
N PHE A 118 -12.03 -4.86 -12.81
CA PHE A 118 -11.95 -6.26 -13.20
C PHE A 118 -13.10 -7.05 -12.57
N ASN A 119 -13.19 -8.33 -12.90
CA ASN A 119 -14.25 -9.22 -12.42
C ASN A 119 -15.66 -8.63 -12.68
N ASN A 120 -15.98 -8.42 -13.96
CA ASN A 120 -17.24 -7.82 -14.41
C ASN A 120 -17.54 -6.45 -13.76
N ASN A 121 -16.50 -5.62 -13.61
CA ASN A 121 -16.59 -4.28 -13.01
C ASN A 121 -17.04 -4.25 -11.55
N THR A 122 -16.85 -5.35 -10.81
CA THR A 122 -17.24 -5.45 -9.39
C THR A 122 -16.06 -5.32 -8.43
N ALA A 123 -14.83 -5.40 -8.92
CA ALA A 123 -13.61 -5.16 -8.17
C ALA A 123 -12.67 -4.22 -8.91
N SER A 124 -11.77 -3.55 -8.20
CA SER A 124 -10.81 -2.63 -8.81
C SER A 124 -9.39 -2.87 -8.31
N PHE A 125 -8.43 -2.63 -9.18
CA PHE A 125 -7.00 -2.77 -8.95
C PHE A 125 -6.28 -1.44 -9.25
N GLY A 126 -5.37 -1.02 -8.37
CA GLY A 126 -4.52 0.14 -8.58
C GLY A 126 -3.19 0.00 -7.85
N LEU A 127 -2.38 1.06 -7.87
CA LEU A 127 -1.08 1.09 -7.19
C LEU A 127 -1.02 2.22 -6.17
N GLU A 128 -0.43 1.94 -5.01
CA GLU A 128 0.01 2.97 -4.08
C GLU A 128 1.18 3.72 -4.71
N GLN A 129 1.05 5.05 -4.76
CA GLN A 129 1.87 5.93 -5.59
C GLN A 129 3.36 5.92 -5.24
N GLU A 130 3.70 5.71 -3.97
CA GLU A 130 5.07 5.90 -3.49
C GLU A 130 5.89 4.63 -3.55
N SER A 131 5.23 3.49 -3.36
CA SER A 131 5.84 2.18 -3.25
C SER A 131 5.59 1.26 -4.45
N GLY A 132 4.53 1.51 -5.23
CA GLY A 132 4.08 0.60 -6.28
C GLY A 132 3.41 -0.66 -5.75
N LYS A 133 3.07 -0.70 -4.46
CA LYS A 133 2.36 -1.82 -3.86
C LYS A 133 0.90 -1.80 -4.30
N LYS A 134 0.33 -2.99 -4.46
CA LYS A 134 -1.01 -3.17 -5.02
C LYS A 134 -2.09 -2.62 -4.07
N CYS A 135 -3.10 -1.96 -4.63
CA CYS A 135 -4.32 -1.57 -3.95
C CYS A 135 -5.50 -2.31 -4.58
N TYR A 136 -6.43 -2.79 -3.75
CA TYR A 136 -7.64 -3.46 -4.21
C TYR A 136 -8.87 -2.85 -3.57
N MET A 137 -9.99 -2.87 -4.29
CA MET A 137 -11.29 -2.58 -3.69
C MET A 137 -12.30 -3.61 -4.16
N ALA A 138 -12.96 -4.27 -3.21
CA ALA A 138 -14.13 -5.08 -3.47
C ALA A 138 -15.35 -4.15 -3.50
N GLY A 139 -16.00 -4.02 -4.65
CA GLY A 139 -17.20 -3.20 -4.80
C GLY A 139 -18.40 -3.83 -4.09
N ALA A 140 -19.39 -3.00 -3.75
CA ALA A 140 -20.59 -3.42 -3.04
C ALA A 140 -21.32 -4.57 -3.75
N LYS A 141 -21.37 -4.53 -5.09
CA LYS A 141 -21.94 -5.60 -5.92
C LYS A 141 -21.21 -6.93 -5.75
N TRP A 142 -19.88 -6.93 -5.76
CA TRP A 142 -19.11 -8.15 -5.52
C TRP A 142 -19.43 -8.75 -4.14
N ILE A 143 -19.46 -7.90 -3.12
CA ILE A 143 -19.71 -8.32 -1.74
C ILE A 143 -21.14 -8.91 -1.62
N TYR A 144 -22.13 -8.26 -2.21
CA TYR A 144 -23.52 -8.73 -2.21
C TYR A 144 -23.71 -10.07 -2.93
N GLU A 145 -23.13 -10.24 -4.12
CA GLU A 145 -23.23 -11.48 -4.90
C GLU A 145 -22.55 -12.68 -4.23
N ASN A 146 -21.57 -12.43 -3.36
CA ASN A 146 -20.87 -13.47 -2.60
C ASN A 146 -21.43 -13.62 -1.17
N SER A 147 -22.70 -13.24 -0.96
CA SER A 147 -23.44 -13.32 0.30
C SER A 147 -22.82 -12.53 1.47
N GLY A 148 -21.89 -11.63 1.18
CA GLY A 148 -21.20 -10.80 2.16
C GLY A 148 -22.02 -9.63 2.68
N ILE A 149 -23.32 -9.51 2.36
CA ILE A 149 -24.22 -8.51 2.95
C ILE A 149 -25.47 -9.23 3.44
N SER A 150 -25.69 -9.21 4.75
CA SER A 150 -26.94 -9.67 5.36
C SER A 150 -27.74 -8.44 5.77
N HIS A 151 -28.59 -7.96 4.87
CA HIS A 151 -29.44 -6.80 5.14
C HIS A 151 -30.77 -6.89 4.38
N ARG A 152 -31.91 -6.76 5.08
CA ARG A 152 -33.25 -6.91 4.47
C ARG A 152 -33.65 -5.75 3.57
N ASP A 153 -33.15 -4.55 3.85
CA ASP A 153 -33.49 -3.33 3.12
C ASP A 153 -32.26 -2.79 2.37
N CYS A 154 -31.72 -3.59 1.44
CA CYS A 154 -30.66 -3.17 0.52
C CYS A 154 -31.16 -3.16 -0.92
N GLU A 155 -30.71 -2.18 -1.71
CA GLU A 155 -31.08 -2.04 -3.12
C GLU A 155 -29.84 -1.74 -3.96
N MET A 156 -29.68 -2.44 -5.08
CA MET A 156 -28.64 -2.13 -6.06
C MET A 156 -29.08 -0.93 -6.90
N ILE A 157 -28.28 0.12 -6.91
CA ILE A 157 -28.58 1.35 -7.64
C ILE A 157 -27.45 1.72 -8.61
N PRO A 158 -27.75 2.41 -9.72
CA PRO A 158 -26.73 3.03 -10.55
C PRO A 158 -25.93 4.03 -9.72
N SER A 159 -24.61 4.02 -9.91
CA SER A 159 -23.73 4.92 -9.18
C SER A 159 -23.83 6.36 -9.69
N SER A 160 -23.63 7.32 -8.79
CA SER A 160 -23.51 8.74 -9.12
C SER A 160 -22.07 9.14 -9.49
N ALA A 161 -21.91 10.35 -10.03
CA ALA A 161 -20.60 10.90 -10.41
C ALA A 161 -19.57 10.80 -9.26
N GLY A 162 -18.37 10.35 -9.60
CA GLY A 162 -17.27 10.14 -8.67
C GLY A 162 -17.24 8.75 -8.02
N SER A 163 -18.15 7.83 -8.38
CA SER A 163 -18.00 6.42 -8.02
C SER A 163 -16.93 5.72 -8.87
N ARG A 164 -16.21 4.76 -8.26
CA ARG A 164 -15.30 3.86 -8.97
C ARG A 164 -16.06 2.75 -9.72
N PHE A 165 -17.19 2.32 -9.17
CA PHE A 165 -18.00 1.22 -9.72
C PHE A 165 -19.27 1.75 -10.37
N PRO A 166 -19.76 1.13 -11.46
CA PRO A 166 -20.97 1.54 -12.15
C PRO A 166 -22.25 1.36 -11.31
N GLU A 167 -22.24 0.39 -10.41
CA GLU A 167 -23.34 0.06 -9.49
C GLU A 167 -22.83 0.10 -8.05
N VAL A 168 -23.70 0.53 -7.14
CA VAL A 168 -23.45 0.63 -5.69
C VAL A 168 -24.70 0.18 -4.94
N ILE A 169 -24.59 -0.05 -3.63
CA ILE A 169 -25.74 -0.50 -2.84
C ILE A 169 -26.21 0.63 -1.93
N GLU A 170 -27.50 0.92 -2.00
CA GLU A 170 -28.18 1.71 -0.98
C GLU A 170 -28.55 0.80 0.20
N LEU A 171 -28.12 1.16 1.40
CA LEU A 171 -28.39 0.45 2.65
C LEU A 171 -29.20 1.36 3.58
N LYS A 172 -30.43 0.95 3.89
CA LYS A 172 -31.26 1.62 4.88
C LYS A 172 -30.92 1.10 6.27
N LEU A 173 -30.32 1.90 7.13
CA LEU A 173 -29.89 1.47 8.48
C LEU A 173 -31.09 1.39 9.45
N MET A 174 -32.05 0.53 9.09
CA MET A 174 -33.32 0.25 9.76
C MET A 174 -33.45 -1.20 10.23
N SER A 175 -32.50 -2.07 9.88
CA SER A 175 -32.32 -3.41 10.47
C SER A 175 -30.85 -3.71 10.77
N SER A 176 -30.55 -4.81 11.47
CA SER A 176 -29.17 -5.25 11.75
C SER A 176 -28.38 -5.34 10.45
N LEU A 177 -27.26 -4.64 10.39
CA LEU A 177 -26.34 -4.67 9.25
C LEU A 177 -25.14 -5.56 9.53
N GLU A 178 -24.89 -6.51 8.64
CA GLU A 178 -23.64 -7.26 8.57
C GLU A 178 -23.08 -7.19 7.15
N ILE A 179 -21.81 -6.79 7.04
CA ILE A 179 -21.06 -6.77 5.78
C ILE A 179 -19.74 -7.51 6.00
N GLU A 180 -19.38 -8.39 5.09
CA GLU A 180 -18.15 -9.17 5.12
C GLU A 180 -17.52 -9.23 3.73
N ALA A 181 -16.28 -8.74 3.60
CA ALA A 181 -15.46 -8.94 2.41
C ALA A 181 -14.29 -9.87 2.71
N ARG A 182 -14.09 -10.88 1.86
CA ARG A 182 -13.02 -11.88 1.99
C ARG A 182 -12.01 -11.70 0.87
N PHE A 183 -10.74 -11.55 1.21
CA PHE A 183 -9.64 -11.36 0.25
C PHE A 183 -8.63 -12.50 0.39
N GLY A 184 -8.34 -13.21 -0.69
CA GLY A 184 -7.22 -14.15 -0.73
C GLY A 184 -5.89 -13.40 -0.58
N THR A 185 -4.99 -13.86 0.28
CA THR A 185 -3.74 -13.17 0.59
C THR A 185 -2.78 -13.07 -0.59
N THR A 186 -2.87 -14.01 -1.54
CA THR A 186 -1.98 -14.13 -2.70
C THR A 186 -2.08 -12.96 -3.68
N ILE A 187 -3.18 -12.20 -3.65
CA ILE A 187 -3.34 -11.02 -4.52
C ILE A 187 -2.49 -9.84 -4.02
N PHE A 188 -2.16 -9.80 -2.73
CA PHE A 188 -1.46 -8.67 -2.12
C PHE A 188 0.04 -8.71 -2.38
N SER A 189 0.66 -7.53 -2.34
CA SER A 189 2.13 -7.44 -2.37
C SER A 189 2.73 -8.00 -1.08
N PRO A 190 3.78 -8.84 -1.15
CA PRO A 190 4.41 -9.44 0.03
C PRO A 190 5.15 -8.40 0.88
N LYS A 191 5.40 -8.74 2.15
CA LYS A 191 6.10 -7.91 3.16
C LYS A 191 5.50 -6.50 3.25
N THR A 192 4.18 -6.42 3.33
CA THR A 192 3.46 -5.16 3.26
C THR A 192 2.38 -5.13 4.32
N ASN A 193 2.32 -4.03 5.07
CA ASN A 193 1.22 -3.75 5.97
C ASN A 193 0.10 -3.10 5.17
N TYR A 194 -1.11 -3.61 5.35
CA TYR A 194 -2.31 -3.12 4.71
C TYR A 194 -3.29 -2.62 5.76
N ALA A 195 -4.15 -1.72 5.33
CA ALA A 195 -5.38 -1.41 6.03
C ALA A 195 -6.58 -1.51 5.10
N ALA A 196 -7.70 -1.92 5.71
CA ALA A 196 -9.00 -1.96 5.07
C ALA A 196 -9.81 -0.71 5.45
N TYR A 197 -10.54 -0.18 4.48
CA TYR A 197 -11.33 1.04 4.58
C TYR A 197 -12.75 0.75 4.07
N PHE A 198 -13.73 1.06 4.90
CA PHE A 198 -15.14 1.05 4.53
C PHE A 198 -15.47 2.35 3.80
N VAL A 199 -15.92 2.27 2.55
CA VAL A 199 -16.15 3.44 1.69
C VAL A 199 -17.62 3.62 1.36
N PHE A 200 -18.18 4.77 1.74
CA PHE A 200 -19.63 5.03 1.64
C PHE A 200 -19.96 6.53 1.52
N LYS A 201 -21.23 6.86 1.33
CA LYS A 201 -21.82 8.21 1.44
C LYS A 201 -23.09 8.16 2.26
N PHE A 202 -23.49 9.27 2.84
CA PHE A 202 -24.85 9.44 3.35
C PHE A 202 -25.78 9.88 2.21
N ALA A 203 -26.86 9.14 1.98
CA ALA A 203 -27.97 9.56 1.12
C ALA A 203 -28.98 10.40 1.92
N GLU A 204 -29.30 9.93 3.12
CA GLU A 204 -30.10 10.66 4.10
C GLU A 204 -29.39 10.54 5.46
N PHE A 205 -28.90 11.67 5.98
CA PHE A 205 -28.37 11.72 7.32
C PHE A 205 -29.45 12.24 8.26
N ARG A 206 -29.80 11.47 9.29
CA ARG A 206 -30.67 11.93 10.37
C ARG A 206 -29.80 12.34 11.55
N GLU A 207 -29.66 13.65 11.75
CA GLU A 207 -29.07 14.18 12.99
C GLU A 207 -29.95 13.74 14.17
N GLY A 208 -29.36 12.98 15.09
CA GLY A 208 -30.04 12.51 16.29
C GLY A 208 -29.06 12.04 17.36
N PRO A 209 -29.40 12.16 18.65
CA PRO A 209 -28.54 11.80 19.78
C PRO A 209 -28.27 10.29 19.91
N GLU A 210 -28.83 9.47 19.03
CA GLU A 210 -28.78 8.02 19.06
C GLU A 210 -28.11 7.48 17.79
N THR A 211 -26.81 7.72 17.58
CA THR A 211 -26.04 6.88 16.67
C THR A 211 -25.41 5.78 17.50
N SER A 212 -25.95 4.56 17.49
CA SER A 212 -25.19 3.43 18.03
C SER A 212 -23.89 3.24 17.22
N PRO A 213 -22.86 2.63 17.80
CA PRO A 213 -21.63 2.41 17.08
C PRO A 213 -21.72 1.18 16.17
N ILE A 214 -20.80 1.10 15.22
CA ILE A 214 -20.55 -0.05 14.36
C ILE A 214 -19.25 -0.71 14.81
N ASP A 215 -19.24 -2.03 14.80
CA ASP A 215 -18.06 -2.81 15.06
C ASP A 215 -17.41 -3.22 13.73
N PHE A 216 -16.15 -2.81 13.57
CA PHE A 216 -15.26 -3.19 12.48
C PHE A 216 -14.23 -4.22 12.96
N GLU A 217 -13.99 -5.24 12.14
CA GLU A 217 -13.03 -6.29 12.41
C GLU A 217 -12.24 -6.61 11.15
N VAL A 218 -10.92 -6.78 11.30
CA VAL A 218 -10.05 -7.30 10.24
C VAL A 218 -9.24 -8.43 10.84
N TYR A 219 -9.32 -9.61 10.24
CA TYR A 219 -8.65 -10.81 10.74
C TYR A 219 -8.35 -11.81 9.63
N PHE A 220 -7.42 -12.72 9.89
CA PHE A 220 -7.22 -13.89 9.04
C PHE A 220 -8.25 -14.97 9.36
N ASP A 221 -8.84 -15.56 8.34
CA ASP A 221 -9.81 -16.65 8.50
C ASP A 221 -9.20 -17.81 9.31
N GLY A 222 -9.98 -18.39 10.22
CA GLY A 222 -9.50 -19.37 11.20
C GLY A 222 -8.72 -18.78 12.40
N SER A 223 -8.48 -17.47 12.45
CA SER A 223 -7.94 -16.78 13.63
C SER A 223 -9.05 -16.33 14.58
N HIS A 224 -8.84 -16.51 15.88
CA HIS A 224 -9.74 -16.00 16.93
C HIS A 224 -9.31 -14.62 17.48
N ASN A 225 -8.31 -13.98 16.87
CA ASN A 225 -7.67 -12.76 17.40
C ASN A 225 -8.05 -11.48 16.66
N GLY A 226 -9.20 -11.45 15.98
CA GLY A 226 -9.68 -10.25 15.30
C GLY A 226 -9.84 -9.10 16.28
N LYS A 227 -9.10 -8.00 16.06
CA LYS A 227 -9.23 -6.81 16.90
C LYS A 227 -10.50 -6.06 16.48
N LYS A 228 -11.51 -6.10 17.33
CA LYS A 228 -12.73 -5.31 17.17
C LYS A 228 -12.44 -3.83 17.43
N ARG A 229 -12.82 -2.99 16.47
CA ARG A 229 -12.76 -1.54 16.53
C ARG A 229 -14.18 -0.99 16.45
N ARG A 230 -14.54 -0.19 17.44
CA ARG A 230 -15.88 0.39 17.54
C ARG A 230 -15.83 1.85 17.12
N GLU A 231 -16.63 2.23 16.14
CA GLU A 231 -16.66 3.59 15.59
C GLU A 231 -18.10 4.04 15.34
N PHE A 232 -18.32 5.34 15.29
CA PHE A 232 -19.62 5.91 14.92
C PHE A 232 -19.61 6.28 13.44
N LEU A 233 -20.72 6.01 12.74
CA LEU A 233 -20.94 6.57 11.40
C LEU A 233 -21.35 8.03 11.52
N ASP A 234 -20.37 8.91 11.72
CA ASP A 234 -20.56 10.34 11.84
C ASP A 234 -19.91 11.07 10.64
N PRO A 235 -20.67 11.85 9.84
CA PRO A 235 -20.14 12.68 8.77
C PRO A 235 -19.02 13.63 9.22
N GLN A 236 -19.03 14.10 10.46
CA GLN A 236 -18.04 15.07 10.99
C GLN A 236 -16.71 14.42 11.39
N LEU A 237 -16.73 13.13 11.75
CA LEU A 237 -15.54 12.35 12.12
C LEU A 237 -14.92 11.59 10.93
N SER A 238 -15.56 11.72 9.78
CA SER A 238 -15.30 10.96 8.57
C SER A 238 -14.33 11.69 7.63
N GLN A 239 -13.39 10.96 7.03
CA GLN A 239 -12.43 11.55 6.10
C GLN A 239 -13.01 11.64 4.67
N ASP A 240 -13.11 12.86 4.12
CA ASP A 240 -13.48 13.08 2.73
C ASP A 240 -12.32 12.71 1.80
N ARG A 241 -12.64 11.90 0.77
CA ARG A 241 -11.71 11.45 -0.27
C ARG A 241 -11.57 12.42 -1.46
N GLY A 242 -12.18 13.60 -1.41
CA GLY A 242 -12.19 14.60 -2.49
C GLY A 242 -13.26 14.41 -3.56
N ASN A 243 -14.09 13.35 -3.44
CA ASN A 243 -15.18 13.00 -4.37
C ASN A 243 -16.54 12.85 -3.66
N ARG A 244 -16.66 13.49 -2.48
CA ARG A 244 -17.79 13.37 -1.54
C ARG A 244 -17.96 11.96 -0.95
N TRP A 245 -17.04 11.03 -1.23
CA TRP A 245 -17.02 9.70 -0.60
C TRP A 245 -16.29 9.82 0.73
N ILE A 246 -16.83 9.14 1.72
CA ILE A 246 -16.30 9.02 3.06
C ILE A 246 -15.58 7.67 3.19
N GLU A 247 -14.48 7.65 3.95
CA GLU A 247 -13.86 6.41 4.40
C GLU A 247 -13.72 6.32 5.92
N ILE A 248 -13.86 5.09 6.44
CA ILE A 248 -13.52 4.74 7.82
C ILE A 248 -12.56 3.56 7.80
N LYS A 249 -11.44 3.68 8.50
CA LYS A 249 -10.46 2.60 8.64
C LYS A 249 -11.02 1.48 9.52
N MET A 250 -11.20 0.30 8.94
CA MET A 250 -11.73 -0.88 9.62
C MET A 250 -10.67 -1.54 10.51
N GLY A 251 -9.44 -1.65 10.01
CA GLY A 251 -8.35 -2.34 10.70
C GLY A 251 -7.12 -2.52 9.81
N GLU A 252 -6.07 -3.09 10.39
CA GLU A 252 -4.78 -3.34 9.75
C GLU A 252 -4.45 -4.84 9.78
N PHE A 253 -3.65 -5.27 8.82
CA PHE A 253 -3.06 -6.60 8.78
C PHE A 253 -1.75 -6.59 8.01
N SER A 254 -0.88 -7.57 8.26
CA SER A 254 0.43 -7.70 7.62
C SER A 254 0.45 -8.91 6.72
N ILE A 255 0.89 -8.72 5.48
CA ILE A 255 1.16 -9.81 4.55
C ILE A 255 2.64 -10.15 4.63
N GLU A 256 2.93 -11.34 5.14
CA GLU A 256 4.25 -11.96 5.14
C GLU A 256 4.52 -12.70 3.80
N ASN A 257 5.60 -13.49 3.70
CA ASN A 257 6.00 -14.09 2.43
C ASN A 257 5.06 -15.20 1.97
N GLY A 258 4.14 -14.90 1.05
CA GLY A 258 3.48 -15.90 0.21
C GLY A 258 2.59 -16.90 0.96
N ASP A 259 2.23 -16.62 2.21
CA ASP A 259 1.33 -17.47 2.98
C ASP A 259 -0.06 -17.43 2.34
N GLU A 260 -0.55 -18.59 1.93
CA GLU A 260 -1.92 -18.76 1.46
C GLU A 260 -2.88 -18.64 2.65
N GLY A 261 -3.87 -17.77 2.49
CA GLY A 261 -4.86 -17.51 3.52
C GLY A 261 -5.94 -16.58 2.99
N THR A 262 -6.90 -16.29 3.86
CA THR A 262 -7.97 -15.35 3.57
C THR A 262 -7.99 -14.29 4.66
N VAL A 263 -8.01 -13.01 4.26
CA VAL A 263 -8.26 -11.89 5.16
C VAL A 263 -9.74 -11.55 5.07
N VAL A 264 -10.39 -11.49 6.22
CA VAL A 264 -11.80 -11.13 6.37
C VAL A 264 -11.88 -9.71 6.92
N CYS A 265 -12.61 -8.85 6.22
CA CYS A 265 -12.96 -7.49 6.65
C CYS A 265 -14.46 -7.49 6.96
N ARG A 266 -14.81 -7.41 8.24
CA ARG A 266 -16.20 -7.52 8.72
C ARG A 266 -16.66 -6.21 9.36
N LEU A 267 -17.91 -5.87 9.09
CA LEU A 267 -18.68 -4.81 9.70
C LEU A 267 -19.92 -5.48 10.30
N SER A 268 -20.19 -5.21 11.58
CA SER A 268 -21.42 -5.67 12.23
C SER A 268 -21.99 -4.62 13.17
N GLU A 269 -23.31 -4.56 13.26
CA GLU A 269 -24.00 -3.77 14.26
C GLU A 269 -24.31 -4.61 15.51
N PRO A 270 -23.82 -4.23 16.70
CA PRO A 270 -23.94 -5.07 17.90
C PRO A 270 -25.33 -5.05 18.55
N GLU A 271 -26.17 -4.04 18.29
CA GLU A 271 -27.49 -3.89 18.95
C GLU A 271 -28.60 -3.42 18.01
N PRO A 272 -29.88 -3.81 18.26
CA PRO A 272 -31.02 -3.42 17.46
C PRO A 272 -31.36 -1.92 17.65
N LEU A 273 -30.71 -1.12 16.81
CA LEU A 273 -31.04 0.19 16.25
C LEU A 273 -31.74 1.27 17.08
N SER A 274 -31.08 2.42 17.03
CA SER A 274 -31.66 3.72 16.70
C SER A 274 -31.51 4.02 15.20
N LYS A 275 -32.47 4.73 14.60
CA LYS A 275 -32.55 4.96 13.14
C LYS A 275 -31.41 5.88 12.65
N ARG A 276 -30.47 5.36 11.84
CA ARG A 276 -29.30 6.15 11.36
C ARG A 276 -29.44 6.76 9.96
N GLY A 277 -30.54 6.49 9.28
CA GLY A 277 -30.80 6.97 7.91
C GLY A 277 -30.31 5.99 6.86
N THR A 278 -29.87 6.52 5.71
CA THR A 278 -29.55 5.73 4.52
C THR A 278 -28.14 6.03 4.06
N ILE A 279 -27.34 4.99 3.83
CA ILE A 279 -26.00 5.12 3.25
C ILE A 279 -25.95 4.51 1.86
N ILE A 280 -25.09 5.06 1.01
CA ILE A 280 -24.70 4.46 -0.26
C ILE A 280 -23.34 3.82 -0.04
N PHE A 281 -23.27 2.50 -0.09
CA PHE A 281 -22.06 1.72 0.09
C PHE A 281 -21.38 1.47 -1.25
N GLN A 282 -20.10 1.87 -1.35
CA GLN A 282 -19.31 1.64 -2.55
C GLN A 282 -18.56 0.31 -2.51
N GLY A 283 -18.02 -0.04 -1.35
CA GLY A 283 -17.15 -1.21 -1.20
C GLY A 283 -16.14 -1.09 -0.06
N ILE A 284 -15.28 -2.09 0.05
CA ILE A 284 -14.16 -2.13 1.00
C ILE A 284 -12.86 -2.02 0.22
N GLU A 285 -12.08 -0.97 0.49
CA GLU A 285 -10.76 -0.76 -0.11
C GLU A 285 -9.65 -1.23 0.82
N VAL A 286 -8.72 -2.00 0.28
CA VAL A 286 -7.53 -2.48 0.95
C VAL A 286 -6.32 -1.87 0.27
N ARG A 287 -5.55 -1.08 1.02
CA ARG A 287 -4.36 -0.38 0.51
C ARG A 287 -3.19 -0.44 1.49
N PRO A 288 -1.95 -0.37 0.99
CA PRO A 288 -0.77 -0.32 1.85
C PRO A 288 -0.86 0.85 2.83
N GLU A 289 -0.48 0.58 4.07
CA GLU A 289 -0.37 1.61 5.10
C GLU A 289 1.02 1.59 5.71
N TYR A 290 1.65 2.77 5.73
CA TYR A 290 2.95 2.96 6.35
C TYR A 290 2.73 3.43 7.78
N GLY A 291 3.34 2.73 8.73
CA GLY A 291 3.47 3.22 10.09
C GLY A 291 4.11 4.60 10.06
N ARG A 292 3.38 5.60 10.58
CA ARG A 292 3.91 6.95 10.78
C ARG A 292 4.93 6.96 11.91
#